data_AF-A0A2A4QZP1-F1
#
_entry.id   AF-A0A2A4QZP1-F1
#
_cell.length_a   1.000
_cell.length_b   1.000
_cell.length_c   1.000
_cell.angle_alpha   90.00
_cell.angle_beta   90.00
_cell.angle_gamma   90.00
#
_symmetry.space_group_name_H-M   'P 1'
#
loop_
_entity.id
_entity.type
_entity.pdbx_description
1 polymer ?
#
loop_
_entity_poly.entity_id
_entity_poly.type
_entity_poly.pdbx_seq_one_letter_code
_entity_poly.pdbx_strand_id
1 'polypeptide(L)' 'MGARELREKWVENIGKVDDHFLRMLDDLYENYIKTNERELSDAHKEILDARLLEHYKNPESGKKWSVLNEEICSKYGL' A
#
# COMPACT_ATOMS: atom_id res chain seq x y z
N MET A 1 -17.16 -4.97 20.52
CA MET A 1 -16.54 -3.69 20.92
C MET A 1 -16.43 -2.82 19.69
N GLY A 2 -17.08 -1.67 19.68
CA GLY A 2 -17.04 -0.72 18.57
C GLY A 2 -15.72 0.07 18.54
N ALA A 3 -15.42 0.71 17.40
CA ALA A 3 -14.18 1.49 17.23
C ALA A 3 -14.05 2.65 18.24
N ARG A 4 -15.17 3.20 18.72
CA ARG A 4 -15.20 4.26 19.74
C ARG A 4 -14.81 3.74 21.13
N GLU A 5 -15.42 2.63 21.54
CA GLU A 5 -15.14 1.97 22.83
C GLU A 5 -13.68 1.53 22.91
N LEU A 6 -13.10 1.08 21.78
CA LEU A 6 -11.69 0.75 21.70
C LEU A 6 -10.79 1.97 21.92
N ARG A 7 -11.10 3.12 21.32
CA ARG A 7 -10.31 4.35 21.51
C ARG A 7 -10.35 4.82 22.96
N GLU A 8 -11.54 4.87 23.56
CA GLU A 8 -11.73 5.28 24.95
C GLU A 8 -10.92 4.37 25.89
N LYS A 9 -10.99 3.05 25.70
CA LYS A 9 -10.19 2.08 26.45
C LYS A 9 -8.67 2.31 26.31
N TRP A 10 -8.18 2.60 25.11
CA TRP A 10 -6.74 2.82 24.89
C TRP A 10 -6.25 4.11 25.52
N VAL A 11 -7.01 5.21 25.43
CA VAL A 11 -6.68 6.49 26.09
C VAL A 11 -6.50 6.32 27.59
N GLU A 12 -7.35 5.52 28.24
CA GLU A 12 -7.31 5.30 29.69
C GLU A 12 -6.15 4.42 30.16
N ASN A 13 -5.59 3.58 29.28
CA ASN A 13 -4.66 2.51 29.68
C ASN A 13 -3.28 2.62 29.05
N ILE A 14 -3.08 3.48 28.04
CA ILE A 14 -1.77 3.64 27.39
C ILE A 14 -0.68 4.12 28.35
N GLY A 15 -1.03 4.93 29.37
CA GLY A 15 -0.08 5.37 30.40
C GLY A 15 0.28 4.30 31.44
N LYS A 16 -0.33 3.12 31.39
CA LYS A 16 -0.08 2.00 32.31
C LYS A 16 0.75 0.88 31.68
N VAL A 17 1.02 0.96 30.37
CA VAL A 17 1.82 -0.04 29.65
C VAL A 17 3.31 0.28 29.78
N ASP A 18 4.16 -0.73 29.63
CA ASP A 18 5.61 -0.57 29.70
C ASP A 18 6.21 -0.02 28.39
N ASP A 19 7.46 0.45 28.48
CA ASP A 19 8.20 0.99 27.35
C ASP A 19 8.35 -0.02 26.20
N HIS A 20 8.41 -1.33 26.51
CA HIS A 20 8.55 -2.36 25.50
C HIS A 20 7.27 -2.48 24.65
N PHE A 21 6.11 -2.46 25.30
CA PHE A 21 4.81 -2.46 24.65
C PHE A 21 4.59 -1.19 23.82
N LEU A 22 5.01 -0.02 24.32
CA LEU A 22 4.93 1.23 23.56
C LEU A 22 5.76 1.18 22.28
N ARG A 23 6.99 0.64 22.33
CA ARG A 23 7.84 0.47 21.14
C ARG A 23 7.22 -0.48 20.11
N MET A 24 6.64 -1.58 20.56
CA MET A 24 5.94 -2.51 19.67
C MET A 24 4.72 -1.85 18.99
N LEU A 25 3.96 -1.02 19.72
CA LEU A 25 2.86 -0.24 19.13
C LEU A 25 3.37 0.80 18.12
N ASP A 26 4.48 1.46 18.41
CA ASP A 26 5.11 2.45 17.53
C ASP A 26 5.60 1.80 16.23
N ASP A 27 6.30 0.66 16.33
CA ASP A 27 6.71 -0.14 15.18
C ASP A 27 5.50 -0.57 14.33
N LEU A 28 4.39 -0.94 14.97
CA LEU A 28 3.18 -1.34 14.28
C LEU A 28 2.48 -0.14 13.60
N TYR A 29 2.48 1.03 14.24
CA TYR A 29 1.97 2.27 13.67
C TYR A 29 2.80 2.72 12.46
N GLU A 30 4.12 2.77 12.58
CA GLU A 30 5.03 3.16 11.51
C GLU A 30 4.95 2.19 10.32
N ASN A 31 4.89 0.89 10.57
CA ASN A 31 4.83 -0.10 9.49
C ASN A 31 3.43 -0.27 8.89
N TYR A 32 2.35 -0.08 9.65
CA TYR A 32 0.99 -0.30 9.15
C TYR A 32 0.33 0.99 8.62
N ILE A 33 0.53 2.13 9.29
CA ILE A 33 -0.14 3.38 8.92
C ILE A 33 0.71 4.17 7.93
N LYS A 34 2.02 4.31 8.18
CA LYS A 34 2.91 5.05 7.27
C LYS A 34 3.12 4.33 5.93
N THR A 35 3.05 2.99 5.92
CA THR A 35 3.17 2.21 4.67
C THR A 35 1.86 2.14 3.87
N ASN A 36 0.71 2.38 4.51
CA ASN A 36 -0.58 2.48 3.81
C ASN A 36 -0.79 3.85 3.13
N GLU A 37 0.00 4.86 3.50
CA GLU A 37 0.12 6.14 2.78
C GLU A 37 1.15 6.06 1.63
N ARG A 38 1.28 4.91 0.95
CA ARG A 38 1.94 4.87 -0.36
C ARG A 38 1.01 5.50 -1.40
N GLU A 39 0.81 6.80 -1.30
CA GLU A 39 0.29 7.58 -2.42
C GLU A 39 1.25 7.40 -3.60
N LEU A 40 0.70 7.20 -4.80
CA LEU A 40 1.50 7.23 -6.01
C LEU A 40 2.22 8.59 -6.06
N SER A 41 3.56 8.57 -6.15
CA SER A 41 4.31 9.80 -6.43
C SER A 41 3.81 10.42 -7.74
N ASP A 42 4.00 11.73 -7.89
CA ASP A 42 3.55 12.43 -9.10
C ASP A 42 4.17 11.85 -10.37
N ALA A 43 5.43 11.41 -10.30
CA ALA A 43 6.10 10.70 -11.39
C ALA A 43 5.39 9.37 -11.75
N HIS A 44 4.91 8.61 -10.76
CA HIS A 44 4.15 7.38 -11.04
C HIS A 44 2.77 7.69 -11.63
N LYS A 45 2.11 8.76 -11.18
CA LYS A 45 0.83 9.23 -11.74
C LYS A 45 0.98 9.64 -13.20
N GLU A 46 2.01 10.42 -13.53
CA GLU A 46 2.30 10.84 -14.91
C GLU A 46 2.51 9.65 -15.86
N ILE A 47 3.24 8.62 -15.41
CA ILE A 47 3.46 7.40 -16.20
C ILE A 47 2.14 6.66 -16.45
N LEU A 48 1.27 6.58 -15.44
CA LEU A 48 -0.03 5.92 -15.57
C LEU A 48 -0.97 6.71 -16.49
N ASP A 49 -1.02 8.04 -16.36
CA ASP A 49 -1.84 8.90 -17.21
C ASP A 49 -1.40 8.84 -18.67
N ALA A 50 -0.09 8.83 -18.93
CA ALA A 50 0.46 8.65 -20.27
C ALA A 50 0.03 7.29 -20.89
N ARG A 51 0.11 6.21 -20.11
CA ARG A 51 -0.32 4.87 -20.54
C ARG A 51 -1.83 4.77 -20.76
N LEU A 52 -2.63 5.42 -19.92
CA LEU A 52 -4.08 5.48 -20.09
C LEU A 52 -4.44 6.24 -21.37
N LEU A 53 -3.81 7.40 -21.62
CA LEU A 53 -3.98 8.15 -22.86
C LEU A 53 -3.58 7.35 -24.09
N GLU A 54 -2.49 6.58 -24.01
CA GLU A 54 -2.07 5.69 -25.09
C GLU A 54 -3.11 4.60 -25.35
N HIS A 55 -3.63 3.96 -24.30
CA HIS A 55 -4.69 2.95 -24.42
C HIS A 55 -5.99 3.52 -24.98
N TYR A 56 -6.40 4.74 -24.58
CA TYR A 56 -7.57 5.39 -25.17
C TYR A 56 -7.39 5.67 -26.67
N LYS A 57 -6.18 5.99 -27.11
CA LYS A 57 -5.86 6.21 -28.52
C LYS A 57 -5.73 4.90 -29.29
N ASN A 58 -5.18 3.86 -28.65
CA ASN A 58 -4.91 2.55 -29.24
C ASN A 58 -5.34 1.42 -28.29
N PRO A 59 -6.63 1.05 -28.26
CA PRO A 59 -7.15 0.04 -27.33
C PRO A 59 -6.52 -1.34 -27.48
N GLU A 60 -6.01 -1.65 -28.67
CA GLU A 60 -5.36 -2.93 -29.01
C GLU A 60 -3.84 -2.92 -28.80
N SER A 61 -3.21 -1.80 -28.38
CA SER A 61 -1.75 -1.74 -28.19
C SER A 61 -1.26 -2.51 -26.94
N GLY A 62 -2.19 -2.96 -26.10
CA GLY A 62 -1.89 -3.71 -24.89
C GLY A 62 -1.58 -5.18 -25.15
N LYS A 63 -0.70 -5.76 -24.32
CA LYS A 63 -0.56 -7.22 -24.23
C LYS A 63 -1.54 -7.76 -23.18
N LYS A 64 -2.10 -8.95 -23.44
CA LYS A 64 -2.86 -9.68 -22.42
C LYS A 64 -1.97 -9.97 -21.22
N TRP A 65 -2.52 -9.78 -20.01
CA TRP A 65 -1.81 -10.00 -18.75
C TRP A 65 -1.18 -11.40 -18.67
N SER A 66 -1.85 -12.44 -19.17
CA SER A 66 -1.32 -13.81 -19.19
C SER A 66 0.01 -13.91 -19.92
N VAL A 67 0.12 -13.27 -21.09
CA VAL A 67 1.34 -13.28 -21.92
C VAL A 67 2.45 -12.45 -21.24
N LEU A 68 2.09 -11.29 -20.70
CA LEU A 68 3.07 -10.43 -20.01
C LEU A 68 3.59 -11.09 -18.72
N ASN A 69 2.74 -11.78 -17.98
CA ASN A 69 3.11 -12.46 -16.74
C ASN A 69 4.04 -13.65 -17.02
N GLU A 70 3.77 -14.42 -18.06
CA GLU A 70 4.68 -15.49 -18.51
C GLU A 70 6.06 -14.94 -18.93
N GLU A 71 6.10 -13.81 -19.65
CA GLU A 71 7.35 -13.13 -20.02
C GLU A 71 8.13 -12.67 -18.77
N ILE A 72 7.45 -12.11 -17.77
CA ILE A 72 8.07 -11.64 -16.52
C ILE A 72 8.60 -12.82 -15.70
N CYS A 73 7.78 -13.87 -15.49
CA CYS A 73 8.21 -15.10 -14.81
C CYS A 73 9.42 -15.72 -15.50
N SER A 74 9.40 -15.81 -16.84
CA SER A 74 10.52 -16.36 -17.61
C SER A 74 11.79 -15.50 -17.50
N LYS A 75 11.66 -14.17 -17.47
CA LYS A 75 12.80 -13.24 -17.45
C LYS A 75 13.45 -13.10 -16.08
N TYR A 76 12.65 -13.18 -15.01
CA TYR A 76 13.11 -12.93 -13.63
C TYR A 76 13.15 -14.19 -12.76
N GLY A 77 12.75 -15.35 -13.28
CA GLY A 77 12.81 -16.63 -12.59
C GLY A 77 11.85 -16.75 -11.41
N LEU A 78 10.66 -16.14 -11.52
CA LEU A 78 9.58 -16.18 -10.52
C LEU A 78 8.63 -17.35 -10.77
#